data_AF-A0A7W1ABG3-F1
#
_entry.id   AF-A0A7W1ABG3-F1
#
_cell.length_a   1.000
_cell.length_b   1.000
_cell.length_c   1.000
_cell.angle_alpha   90.00
_cell.angle_beta   90.00
_cell.angle_gamma   90.00
#
_symmetry.space_group_name_H-M   'P 1'
#
loop_
_entity.id
_entity.type
_entity.pdbx_description
1 polymer ?
#
loop_
_entity_poly.entity_id
_entity_poly.type
_entity_poly.pdbx_seq_one_letter_code
_entity_poly.pdbx_strand_id
1 'polypeptide(L)'
;MELRREQALVLPPLLALLAALALSAPGAAATAPVEPVYDGEGRLVETPFVPAAGAARLTDEQATEILLRFPKVADWLDRYPPKPQTDAEYRAATDEWVVKAWSGEAGQIVLGKVDDGSGAVHEAWTGPQVAWTMARGGAGAFGGKTINGTWLWLGFCA
;
A
#
# COMPACT_ATOMS: atom_id res chain seq x y z
N MET A 1 57.57 7.87 1.97
CA MET A 1 56.34 7.16 1.55
C MET A 1 55.56 8.10 0.66
N GLU A 2 55.65 7.87 -0.65
CA GLU A 2 55.06 8.70 -1.71
C GLU A 2 53.53 8.58 -1.76
N LEU A 3 52.87 9.72 -1.89
CA LEU A 3 51.47 9.83 -2.28
C LEU A 3 51.41 9.84 -3.81
N ARG A 4 50.98 8.74 -4.42
CA ARG A 4 50.70 8.68 -5.87
C ARG A 4 49.45 9.50 -6.21
N ARG A 5 49.68 10.65 -6.84
CA ARG A 5 48.75 11.34 -7.74
C ARG A 5 49.03 10.88 -9.17
N GLU A 6 48.05 10.31 -9.88
CA GLU A 6 47.83 10.38 -11.35
C GLU A 6 46.33 10.06 -11.56
N GLN A 7 45.48 11.01 -12.00
CA GLN A 7 45.15 11.37 -13.40
C GLN A 7 44.58 10.15 -14.19
N ALA A 8 43.44 10.20 -14.90
CA ALA A 8 42.86 11.29 -15.64
C ALA A 8 41.33 11.13 -15.80
N LEU A 9 40.65 12.27 -15.79
CA LEU A 9 39.27 12.45 -16.25
C LEU A 9 39.25 12.23 -17.77
N VAL A 10 38.52 11.24 -18.26
CA VAL A 10 38.26 11.07 -19.70
C VAL A 10 36.75 11.08 -19.89
N LEU A 11 36.19 12.26 -20.24
CA LEU A 11 34.84 12.37 -20.78
C LEU A 11 34.90 12.20 -22.30
N PRO A 12 34.26 11.17 -22.88
CA PRO A 12 33.91 11.19 -24.30
C PRO A 12 32.65 12.04 -24.54
N PRO A 13 32.51 12.66 -25.73
CA PRO A 13 31.45 13.62 -26.03
C PRO A 13 30.13 12.93 -26.46
N LEU A 14 29.03 13.52 -25.98
CA LEU A 14 27.71 13.66 -26.62
C LEU A 14 27.34 12.68 -27.74
N LEU A 15 26.37 11.80 -27.45
CA LEU A 15 25.35 11.39 -28.40
C LEU A 15 24.01 11.34 -27.66
N ALA A 16 23.26 12.43 -27.82
CA ALA A 16 21.87 12.53 -27.41
C ALA A 16 21.05 11.58 -28.28
N LEU A 17 20.47 10.53 -27.68
CA LEU A 17 19.40 9.75 -28.29
C LEU A 17 18.13 9.95 -27.45
N LEU A 18 17.28 10.86 -27.92
CA LEU A 18 15.88 10.99 -27.51
C LEU A 18 15.13 9.75 -28.01
N ALA A 19 14.97 8.74 -27.16
CA ALA A 19 14.01 7.68 -27.38
C ALA A 19 12.67 8.08 -26.74
N ALA A 20 11.78 8.65 -27.54
CA ALA A 20 10.39 8.85 -27.16
C ALA A 20 9.71 7.48 -27.08
N LEU A 21 9.67 6.88 -25.89
CA LEU A 21 8.78 5.76 -25.62
C LEU A 21 7.35 6.29 -25.53
N ALA A 22 6.58 6.08 -26.59
CA ALA A 22 5.14 6.24 -26.55
C ALA A 22 4.58 5.22 -25.54
N LEU A 23 4.14 5.71 -24.38
CA LEU A 23 3.44 4.91 -23.39
C LEU A 23 2.06 4.57 -23.96
N SER A 24 1.92 3.39 -24.57
CA SER A 24 0.62 2.81 -24.89
C SER A 24 -0.03 2.38 -23.58
N ALA A 25 -0.85 3.26 -23.01
CA ALA A 25 -1.72 2.90 -21.90
C ALA A 25 -2.72 1.83 -22.39
N PRO A 26 -2.84 0.67 -21.72
CA PRO A 26 -3.95 -0.24 -22.00
C PRO A 26 -5.25 0.50 -21.68
N GLY A 27 -6.07 0.75 -22.70
CA GLY A 27 -7.40 1.30 -22.52
C GLY A 27 -8.21 0.35 -21.63
N ALA A 28 -8.52 0.79 -20.42
CA ALA A 28 -9.49 0.11 -19.59
C ALA A 28 -10.82 0.10 -20.36
N ALA A 29 -11.21 -1.07 -20.86
CA ALA A 29 -12.53 -1.25 -21.44
C ALA A 29 -13.55 -1.00 -20.34
N ALA A 30 -14.24 0.13 -20.40
CA ALA A 30 -15.36 0.41 -19.53
C ALA A 30 -16.47 -0.61 -19.83
N THR A 31 -16.75 -1.49 -18.87
CA THR A 31 -17.92 -2.38 -18.93
C THR A 31 -19.18 -1.51 -19.00
N ALA A 32 -19.99 -1.69 -20.04
CA ALA A 32 -21.26 -0.98 -20.18
C ALA A 32 -22.23 -1.39 -19.04
N PRO A 33 -23.00 -0.45 -18.47
CA PRO A 33 -24.01 -0.78 -17.48
C PRO A 33 -25.05 -1.75 -18.09
N VAL A 34 -25.34 -2.83 -17.38
CA VAL A 34 -26.41 -3.77 -17.75
C VAL A 34 -27.74 -3.11 -17.40
N GLU A 35 -28.69 -3.07 -18.33
CA GLU A 35 -30.03 -2.53 -18.05
C GLU A 35 -30.92 -3.54 -17.31
N PRO A 36 -31.88 -3.09 -16.49
CA PRO A 36 -32.88 -3.96 -15.88
C PRO A 36 -33.72 -4.72 -16.93
N VAL A 37 -33.96 -6.01 -16.67
CA VAL A 37 -34.74 -6.89 -17.55
C VAL A 37 -36.21 -6.87 -17.13
N TYR A 38 -37.10 -6.67 -18.09
CA TYR A 38 -38.55 -6.67 -17.89
C TYR A 38 -39.21 -7.83 -18.67
N ASP A 39 -40.31 -8.38 -18.14
CA ASP A 39 -41.13 -9.38 -18.83
C ASP A 39 -42.00 -8.75 -19.94
N GLY A 40 -42.75 -9.59 -20.66
CA GLY A 40 -43.67 -9.15 -21.72
C GLY A 40 -44.82 -8.27 -21.23
N GLU A 41 -45.08 -8.22 -19.92
CA GLU A 41 -46.07 -7.35 -19.28
C GLU A 41 -45.42 -6.10 -18.65
N GLY A 42 -44.13 -5.88 -18.86
CA GLY A 42 -43.38 -4.73 -18.34
C GLY A 42 -43.06 -4.81 -16.84
N ARG A 43 -43.12 -5.99 -16.23
CA ARG A 43 -42.71 -6.20 -14.84
C ARG A 43 -41.23 -6.53 -14.77
N LEU A 44 -40.56 -6.00 -13.74
CA LEU A 44 -39.14 -6.21 -13.52
C LEU A 44 -38.87 -7.68 -13.15
N VAL A 45 -38.05 -8.36 -13.94
CA VAL A 45 -37.67 -9.77 -13.74
C VAL A 45 -36.29 -9.87 -13.10
N GLU A 46 -35.37 -9.00 -13.51
CA GLU A 46 -34.00 -9.02 -13.02
C GLU A 46 -33.45 -7.59 -12.88
N THR A 47 -32.96 -7.27 -11.68
CA THR A 47 -32.18 -6.05 -11.42
C THR A 47 -30.69 -6.37 -11.49
N PRO A 48 -29.90 -5.62 -12.27
CA PRO A 48 -28.44 -5.72 -12.23
C PRO A 48 -27.94 -5.53 -10.80
N PHE A 49 -27.01 -6.38 -10.37
CA PHE A 49 -26.38 -6.21 -9.07
C PHE A 49 -25.51 -4.94 -9.09
N VAL A 50 -25.97 -3.92 -8.38
CA VAL A 50 -25.18 -2.73 -8.07
C VAL A 50 -24.62 -2.93 -6.66
N PRO A 51 -23.30 -3.08 -6.47
CA PRO A 51 -22.72 -3.11 -5.14
C PRO A 51 -23.17 -1.88 -4.36
N ALA A 52 -23.57 -2.06 -3.10
CA ALA A 52 -23.93 -0.92 -2.26
C ALA A 52 -22.78 0.10 -2.27
N ALA A 53 -23.09 1.39 -2.45
CA ALA A 53 -22.07 2.43 -2.35
C ALA A 53 -21.40 2.35 -0.96
N GLY A 54 -20.10 2.07 -0.92
CA GLY A 54 -19.34 1.83 0.30
C GLY A 54 -19.16 0.35 0.69
N ALA A 55 -19.62 -0.61 -0.14
CA ALA A 55 -19.21 -2.00 -0.02
C ALA A 55 -17.73 -2.15 -0.43
N ALA A 56 -16.99 -2.97 0.32
CA ALA A 56 -15.62 -3.29 -0.03
C ALA A 56 -15.55 -4.02 -1.38
N ARG A 57 -14.53 -3.68 -2.17
CA ARG A 57 -14.21 -4.30 -3.47
C ARG A 57 -13.35 -5.54 -3.29
N LEU A 58 -12.39 -5.48 -2.36
CA LEU A 58 -11.63 -6.66 -1.96
C LEU A 58 -12.43 -7.50 -0.96
N THR A 59 -12.09 -8.76 -0.83
CA THR A 59 -12.49 -9.60 0.31
C THR A 59 -11.43 -9.55 1.41
N ASP A 60 -11.77 -10.07 2.60
CA ASP A 60 -10.82 -10.16 3.70
C ASP A 60 -9.64 -11.07 3.34
N GLU A 61 -9.89 -12.16 2.59
CA GLU A 61 -8.84 -13.05 2.12
C GLU A 61 -7.94 -12.40 1.08
N GLN A 62 -8.51 -11.62 0.15
CA GLN A 62 -7.73 -10.90 -0.86
C GLN A 62 -6.83 -9.85 -0.22
N ALA A 63 -7.35 -9.03 0.69
CA ALA A 63 -6.56 -8.05 1.43
C ALA A 63 -5.46 -8.72 2.26
N THR A 64 -5.78 -9.86 2.88
CA THR A 64 -4.81 -10.67 3.63
C THR A 64 -3.70 -11.19 2.72
N GLU A 65 -4.05 -11.81 1.59
CA GLU A 65 -3.10 -12.33 0.62
C GLU A 65 -2.16 -11.25 0.07
N ILE A 66 -2.72 -10.08 -0.25
CA ILE A 66 -1.95 -8.91 -0.69
C ILE A 66 -0.93 -8.50 0.38
N LEU A 67 -1.36 -8.34 1.64
CA LEU A 67 -0.45 -7.91 2.70
C LEU A 67 0.63 -8.97 2.99
N LEU A 68 0.26 -10.26 3.08
CA LEU A 68 1.20 -11.32 3.40
C LEU A 68 2.27 -11.51 2.29
N ARG A 69 1.94 -11.17 1.04
CA ARG A 69 2.89 -11.19 -0.09
C ARG A 69 3.74 -9.92 -0.19
N PHE A 70 3.42 -8.86 0.54
CA PHE A 70 4.20 -7.63 0.48
C PHE A 70 5.65 -7.92 0.91
N PRO A 71 6.69 -7.53 0.14
CA PRO A 71 8.06 -8.03 0.35
C PRO A 71 8.59 -7.86 1.77
N LYS A 72 8.32 -6.71 2.41
CA LYS A 72 8.70 -6.44 3.81
C LYS A 72 8.02 -7.40 4.79
N VAL A 73 6.75 -7.71 4.55
CA VAL A 73 5.95 -8.59 5.42
C VAL A 73 6.37 -10.04 5.20
N ALA A 74 6.53 -10.47 3.95
CA ALA A 74 6.97 -11.82 3.61
C ALA A 74 8.33 -12.13 4.25
N ASP A 75 9.35 -11.27 4.06
CA ASP A 75 10.66 -11.40 4.70
C ASP A 75 10.56 -11.45 6.24
N TRP A 76 9.62 -10.69 6.82
CA TRP A 76 9.39 -10.70 8.25
C TRP A 76 8.79 -12.02 8.75
N LEU A 77 7.87 -12.60 7.98
CA LEU A 77 7.15 -13.82 8.32
C LEU A 77 8.02 -15.08 8.22
N ASP A 78 9.10 -15.07 7.44
CA ASP A 78 10.07 -16.19 7.35
C ASP A 78 10.71 -16.56 8.70
N ARG A 79 10.60 -15.68 9.70
CA ARG A 79 11.12 -15.89 11.07
C ARG A 79 10.13 -16.59 12.02
N TYR A 80 8.92 -16.89 11.55
CA TYR A 80 7.84 -17.46 12.35
C TYR A 80 7.32 -18.76 11.72
N PRO A 81 6.61 -19.62 12.48
CA PRO A 81 5.92 -20.77 11.91
C PRO A 81 4.99 -20.36 10.75
N PRO A 82 4.86 -21.20 9.71
CA PRO A 82 4.01 -20.89 8.57
C PRO A 82 2.53 -20.83 8.98
N LYS A 83 1.72 -20.14 8.19
CA LYS A 83 0.27 -19.94 8.40
C LYS A 83 -0.01 -19.19 9.72
N PRO A 84 0.41 -17.91 9.82
CA PRO A 84 0.03 -17.09 10.96
C PRO A 84 -1.49 -16.99 11.06
N GLN A 85 -2.01 -16.80 12.27
CA GLN A 85 -3.41 -16.42 12.44
C GLN A 85 -3.60 -15.01 11.88
N THR A 86 -4.67 -14.75 11.14
CA THR A 86 -4.95 -13.45 10.51
C THR A 86 -6.35 -12.94 10.83
N ASP A 87 -6.51 -11.62 10.73
CA ASP A 87 -7.76 -10.88 10.87
C ASP A 87 -7.70 -9.70 9.91
N ALA A 88 -8.80 -9.44 9.20
CA ALA A 88 -8.88 -8.36 8.23
C ALA A 88 -10.22 -7.64 8.37
N GLU A 89 -10.17 -6.32 8.55
CA GLU A 89 -11.33 -5.48 8.80
C GLU A 89 -11.36 -4.34 7.78
N TYR A 90 -12.42 -4.25 6.99
CA TYR A 90 -12.64 -3.14 6.07
C TYR A 90 -13.08 -1.87 6.80
N ARG A 91 -12.48 -0.75 6.46
CA ARG A 91 -12.74 0.58 7.04
C ARG A 91 -13.28 1.52 5.98
N ALA A 92 -14.60 1.55 5.82
CA ALA A 92 -15.30 2.40 4.85
C ALA A 92 -14.95 3.91 4.94
N ALA A 93 -14.54 4.40 6.12
CA ALA A 93 -14.17 5.80 6.30
C ALA A 93 -12.84 6.18 5.62
N THR A 94 -11.94 5.22 5.42
CA THR A 94 -10.63 5.44 4.76
C THR A 94 -10.48 4.66 3.46
N ASP A 95 -11.47 3.84 3.09
CA ASP A 95 -11.44 2.96 1.91
C ASP A 95 -10.28 1.95 1.97
N GLU A 96 -9.96 1.47 3.17
CA GLU A 96 -8.82 0.59 3.42
C GLU A 96 -9.21 -0.65 4.22
N TRP A 97 -8.49 -1.75 3.98
CA TRP A 97 -8.46 -2.94 4.80
C TRP A 97 -7.35 -2.84 5.84
N VAL A 98 -7.69 -3.03 7.11
CA VAL A 98 -6.72 -3.19 8.19
C VAL A 98 -6.51 -4.67 8.43
N VAL A 99 -5.32 -5.16 8.09
CA VAL A 99 -4.97 -6.58 8.18
C VAL A 99 -3.95 -6.78 9.30
N LYS A 100 -4.14 -7.83 10.08
CA LYS A 100 -3.31 -8.19 11.23
C LYS A 100 -2.88 -9.64 11.12
N ALA A 101 -1.66 -9.94 11.59
CA ALA A 101 -1.20 -11.33 11.72
C ALA A 101 -0.52 -11.58 13.07
N TRP A 102 -0.72 -12.78 13.62
CA TRP A 102 -0.18 -13.24 14.90
C TRP A 102 0.58 -14.55 14.77
N SER A 103 1.54 -14.76 15.68
CA SER A 103 2.28 -16.01 15.78
C SER A 103 2.49 -16.44 17.23
N GLY A 104 1.68 -17.38 17.71
CA GLY A 104 1.85 -18.03 19.02
C GLY A 104 2.11 -17.03 20.15
N GLU A 105 3.14 -17.31 20.96
CA GLU A 105 3.53 -16.46 22.10
C GLU A 105 4.10 -15.10 21.69
N ALA A 106 4.55 -14.92 20.43
CA ALA A 106 5.04 -13.64 19.96
C ALA A 106 3.92 -12.59 19.82
N GLY A 107 2.66 -13.01 19.89
CA GLY A 107 1.51 -12.13 19.75
C GLY A 107 1.41 -11.56 18.33
N GLN A 108 1.02 -10.29 18.22
CA GLN A 108 0.81 -9.63 16.93
C GLN A 108 2.17 -9.27 16.31
N ILE A 109 2.43 -9.80 15.13
CA ILE A 109 3.71 -9.65 14.43
C ILE A 109 3.60 -8.79 13.17
N VAL A 110 2.38 -8.60 12.65
CA VAL A 110 2.11 -7.74 11.48
C VAL A 110 0.85 -6.92 11.71
N LEU A 111 0.91 -5.65 11.28
CA LEU A 111 -0.23 -4.78 11.07
C LEU A 111 -0.02 -4.02 9.77
N GLY A 112 -0.96 -4.07 8.84
CA GLY A 112 -0.88 -3.32 7.60
C GLY A 112 -2.21 -2.73 7.17
N LYS A 113 -2.13 -1.79 6.22
CA LYS A 113 -3.27 -1.17 5.56
C LYS A 113 -3.18 -1.39 4.06
N VAL A 114 -4.24 -1.92 3.47
CA VAL A 114 -4.35 -2.19 2.04
C VAL A 114 -5.49 -1.35 1.50
N ASP A 115 -5.23 -0.53 0.50
CA ASP A 115 -6.25 0.24 -0.22
C ASP A 115 -7.24 -0.71 -0.92
N ASP A 116 -8.53 -0.52 -0.69
CA ASP A 116 -9.59 -1.39 -1.23
C ASP A 116 -9.74 -1.25 -2.76
N GLY A 117 -9.52 -0.05 -3.29
CA GLY A 117 -9.65 0.23 -4.72
C GLY A 117 -8.54 -0.35 -5.58
N SER A 118 -7.30 -0.24 -5.13
CA SER A 118 -6.09 -0.53 -5.91
C SER A 118 -5.32 -1.75 -5.41
N GLY A 119 -5.55 -2.20 -4.18
CA GLY A 119 -4.73 -3.22 -3.52
C GLY A 119 -3.34 -2.73 -3.10
N ALA A 120 -3.09 -1.42 -3.12
CA ALA A 120 -1.81 -0.87 -2.69
C ALA A 120 -1.64 -0.97 -1.17
N VAL A 121 -0.45 -1.40 -0.71
CA VAL A 121 -0.12 -1.42 0.72
C VAL A 121 0.40 -0.04 1.13
N HIS A 122 -0.40 0.73 1.89
CA HIS A 122 -0.05 2.07 2.36
C HIS A 122 0.76 2.05 3.66
N GLU A 123 0.50 1.07 4.52
CA GLU A 123 1.25 0.87 5.75
C GLU A 123 1.57 -0.62 5.92
N ALA A 124 2.78 -0.91 6.38
CA ALA A 124 3.22 -2.25 6.74
C ALA A 124 4.14 -2.19 7.96
N TRP A 125 3.60 -2.49 9.12
CA TRP A 125 4.31 -2.53 10.40
C TRP A 125 4.59 -3.98 10.79
N THR A 126 5.82 -4.24 11.21
CA THR A 126 6.29 -5.60 11.52
C THR A 126 7.04 -5.62 12.85
N GLY A 127 6.90 -6.71 13.59
CA GLY A 127 7.62 -6.92 14.85
C GLY A 127 7.33 -5.84 15.89
N PRO A 128 8.35 -5.29 16.59
CA PRO A 128 8.15 -4.28 17.63
C PRO A 128 7.39 -3.02 17.19
N GLN A 129 7.40 -2.69 15.89
CA GLN A 129 6.66 -1.55 15.34
C GLN A 129 5.14 -1.70 15.49
N VAL A 130 4.65 -2.94 15.57
CA VAL A 130 3.23 -3.24 15.76
C VAL A 130 2.76 -2.79 17.14
N ALA A 131 3.53 -3.12 18.18
CA ALA A 131 3.23 -2.72 19.56
C ALA A 131 3.55 -1.24 19.84
N TRP A 132 4.52 -0.66 19.13
CA TRP A 132 4.99 0.70 19.39
C TRP A 132 4.33 1.74 18.50
N THR A 133 3.12 2.16 18.90
CA THR A 133 2.33 3.13 18.14
C THR A 133 3.02 4.49 17.98
N MET A 134 3.84 4.91 18.95
CA MET A 134 4.58 6.18 18.88
C MET A 134 5.72 6.19 17.86
N ALA A 135 6.20 5.04 17.39
CA ALA A 135 7.20 4.99 16.32
C ALA A 135 6.60 5.21 14.92
N ARG A 136 5.28 5.19 14.79
CA ARG A 136 4.56 5.22 13.50
C ARG A 136 4.22 6.63 13.01
N GLY A 137 4.52 7.68 13.78
CA GLY A 137 4.35 9.08 13.34
C GLY A 137 2.91 9.64 13.37
N GLY A 138 1.94 8.91 13.95
CA GLY A 138 0.57 9.41 14.13
C GLY A 138 0.43 10.54 15.17
N ALA A 139 -0.79 11.06 15.35
CA ALA A 139 -1.04 12.05 16.40
C ALA A 139 -0.65 11.48 17.79
N GLY A 140 0.24 12.18 18.51
CA GLY A 140 0.80 11.71 19.80
C GLY A 140 2.07 10.85 19.68
N ALA A 141 2.57 10.58 18.47
CA ALA A 141 3.86 9.93 18.24
C ALA A 141 5.04 10.85 18.59
N PHE A 142 6.25 10.27 18.70
CA PHE A 142 7.47 11.04 18.94
C PHE A 142 7.63 12.14 17.89
N GLY A 143 7.76 13.38 18.36
CA GLY A 143 7.86 14.56 17.50
C GLY A 143 6.54 15.06 16.90
N GLY A 144 5.51 14.23 16.83
CA GLY A 144 4.14 14.59 16.45
C GLY A 144 4.05 15.55 15.25
N LYS A 145 3.25 16.62 15.40
CA LYS A 145 3.15 17.70 14.41
C LYS A 145 4.28 18.73 14.50
N THR A 146 5.03 18.71 15.60
CA THR A 146 5.96 19.80 15.95
C THR A 146 7.32 19.59 15.31
N ILE A 147 7.88 18.38 15.36
CA ILE A 147 9.24 18.11 14.85
C ILE A 147 9.29 18.19 13.33
N ASN A 148 8.19 17.86 12.64
CA ASN A 148 8.08 17.97 11.19
C ASN A 148 7.57 19.35 10.73
N GLY A 149 7.42 20.32 11.65
CA GLY A 149 7.01 21.67 11.30
C GLY A 149 8.12 22.41 10.56
N THR A 150 7.85 22.91 9.34
CA THR A 150 8.83 23.60 8.49
C THR A 150 9.54 24.76 9.21
N TRP A 151 8.82 25.49 10.08
CA TRP A 151 9.38 26.60 10.85
C TRP A 151 10.54 26.18 11.75
N LEU A 152 10.49 24.97 12.31
CA LEU A 152 11.52 24.45 13.20
C LEU A 152 12.83 24.23 12.43
N TRP A 153 12.73 23.68 11.22
CA TRP A 153 13.88 23.42 10.35
C TRP A 153 14.48 24.69 9.76
N LEU A 154 13.66 25.68 9.40
CA LEU A 154 14.15 26.98 8.93
C LEU A 154 15.01 27.69 9.97
N GLY A 155 14.73 27.51 11.27
CA GLY A 155 15.57 28.02 12.35
C GLY A 155 16.98 27.41 12.42
N PHE A 156 17.20 26.24 11.81
CA PHE A 156 18.50 25.58 11.74
C PHE A 156 19.28 25.88 10.43
N CYS A 157 18.72 26.65 9.50
CA CYS A 157 19.34 26.98 8.21
C CYS A 157 20.10 28.32 8.20
N ALA A 158 20.77 28.67 9.30
CA ALA A 158 21.59 29.89 9.43
C ALA A 158 23.01 29.74 8.86
#